data_AF-A0A7S1YWA9-F1
#
_entry.id   AF-A0A7S1YWA9-F1
#
_cell.length_a   1.000
_cell.length_b   1.000
_cell.length_c   1.000
_cell.angle_alpha   90.00
_cell.angle_beta   90.00
_cell.angle_gamma   90.00
#
_symmetry.space_group_name_H-M   'P 1'
#
loop_
_entity.id
_entity.type
_entity.pdbx_description
1 polymer ?
#
loop_
_entity_poly.entity_id
_entity_poly.type
_entity_poly.pdbx_seq_one_letter_code
_entity_poly.pdbx_strand_id
1 'polypeptide(L)'
;NRAPYFDANLCVRIIGALLKQLSEKLDAVRLRAGMCLERLLAGEEVRVPFVPSRSLLLEALGLCPTTGPAGSDEFSSTNWANPADTFPLVMKAVNVEEFFEDVLSGMIISVGGLTESVAKSSSSALLEWTNGLKRAGQKQTVARMANVFLGLFERHRRDGRVLGPLLKTLDLLLSHGCLDDLLLDTNSQFSELLLLKLQSEAGGCVDVRRLLSAISVLLGLLHQLQSEEFKLQVLHCVMTFLAHRFPRVRRAAAENFYIKLAEDRPAVSSNPVVAEEVSNLLLESVWEGDLDSFLSAGSGSGSGVREVRNRIADLLGVRLSDRERRPPPKAKRRDNLGDEFASYASLVGEAGR
;
A
#
# COMPACT_ATOMS: atom_id res chain seq x y z
N ASN A 1 9.21 41.60 22.28
CA ASN A 1 9.74 40.48 21.45
C ASN A 1 8.66 39.96 20.54
N ARG A 2 8.68 40.34 19.24
CA ARG A 2 7.87 39.66 18.23
C ARG A 2 8.58 38.35 17.89
N ALA A 3 7.85 37.24 17.86
CA ALA A 3 8.39 36.00 17.32
C ALA A 3 8.83 36.24 15.86
N PRO A 4 9.97 35.67 15.42
CA PRO A 4 10.39 35.78 14.03
C PRO A 4 9.31 35.19 13.12
N TYR A 5 8.98 35.88 12.02
CA TYR A 5 7.99 35.40 11.04
C TYR A 5 8.46 34.15 10.27
N PHE A 6 9.77 33.89 10.26
CA PHE A 6 10.40 32.75 9.61
C PHE A 6 11.42 32.11 10.56
N ASP A 7 11.25 30.82 10.84
CA ASP A 7 12.11 30.04 11.74
C ASP A 7 12.45 28.67 11.11
N ALA A 8 13.28 27.90 11.80
CA ALA A 8 13.73 26.59 11.33
C ALA A 8 12.56 25.60 11.13
N ASN A 9 11.57 25.62 12.02
CA ASN A 9 10.41 24.72 11.92
C ASN A 9 9.55 25.04 10.69
N LEU A 10 9.34 26.34 10.40
CA LEU A 10 8.64 26.75 9.19
C LEU A 10 9.43 26.38 7.93
N CYS A 11 10.76 26.55 7.94
CA CYS A 11 11.60 26.16 6.81
C CYS A 11 11.51 24.65 6.53
N VAL A 12 11.64 23.80 7.55
CA VAL A 12 11.48 22.35 7.43
C VAL A 12 10.11 22.01 6.81
N ARG A 13 9.02 22.59 7.33
CA ARG A 13 7.67 22.33 6.79
C ARG A 13 7.50 22.76 5.34
N ILE A 14 8.08 23.89 4.94
CA ILE A 14 8.01 24.38 3.55
C ILE A 14 8.78 23.45 2.62
N ILE A 15 10.04 23.13 2.95
CA ILE A 15 10.86 22.24 2.12
C ILE A 15 10.29 20.83 2.08
N GLY A 16 9.82 20.30 3.21
CA GLY A 16 9.13 19.02 3.30
C GLY A 16 7.87 18.98 2.43
N ALA A 17 7.01 20.00 2.50
CA ALA A 17 5.82 20.08 1.64
C ALA A 17 6.16 20.11 0.15
N LEU A 18 7.22 20.83 -0.24
CA LEU A 18 7.69 20.86 -1.63
C LEU A 18 8.27 19.51 -2.07
N LEU A 19 9.08 18.85 -1.23
CA LEU A 19 9.61 17.52 -1.51
C LEU A 19 8.50 16.47 -1.63
N LYS A 20 7.48 16.54 -0.78
CA LYS A 20 6.28 15.71 -0.89
C LYS A 20 5.58 15.94 -2.23
N GLN A 21 5.31 17.19 -2.60
CA GLN A 21 4.67 17.54 -3.88
C GLN A 21 5.51 17.12 -5.09
N LEU A 22 6.84 17.24 -5.00
CA LEU A 22 7.78 16.74 -6.01
C LEU A 22 7.71 15.22 -6.17
N SER A 23 7.31 14.51 -5.12
CA SER A 23 7.16 13.05 -5.10
C SER A 23 5.78 12.56 -5.58
N GLU A 24 4.81 13.46 -5.77
CA GLU A 24 3.41 13.11 -6.09
C GLU A 24 3.14 12.96 -7.60
N LYS A 25 1.97 12.39 -7.93
CA LYS A 25 1.66 11.86 -9.27
C LYS A 25 1.43 12.90 -10.37
N LEU A 26 1.18 14.17 -10.06
CA LEU A 26 0.80 15.18 -11.04
C LEU A 26 2.00 15.93 -11.62
N ASP A 27 2.19 15.85 -12.93
CA ASP A 27 3.32 16.45 -13.67
C ASP A 27 3.46 17.95 -13.39
N ALA A 28 2.34 18.70 -13.43
CA ALA A 28 2.34 20.13 -13.16
C ALA A 28 2.72 20.47 -11.71
N VAL A 29 2.34 19.63 -10.75
CA VAL A 29 2.68 19.81 -9.33
C VAL A 29 4.16 19.55 -9.13
N ARG A 30 4.69 18.43 -9.64
CA ARG A 30 6.12 18.12 -9.57
C ARG A 30 6.95 19.21 -10.22
N LEU A 31 6.55 19.67 -11.41
CA LEU A 31 7.23 20.77 -12.11
C LEU A 31 7.35 22.01 -11.23
N ARG A 32 6.24 22.48 -10.64
CA ARG A 32 6.26 23.68 -9.80
C ARG A 32 7.03 23.47 -8.51
N ALA A 33 6.89 22.31 -7.87
CA ALA A 33 7.61 21.98 -6.65
C ALA A 33 9.13 21.95 -6.88
N GLY A 34 9.59 21.31 -7.96
CA GLY A 34 11.00 21.23 -8.34
C GLY A 34 11.59 22.59 -8.65
N MET A 35 10.91 23.41 -9.46
CA MET A 35 11.33 24.79 -9.73
C MET A 35 11.41 25.66 -8.45
N CYS A 36 10.50 25.45 -7.50
CA CYS A 36 10.56 26.13 -6.22
C CYS A 36 11.76 25.66 -5.39
N LEU A 37 12.01 24.35 -5.31
CA LEU A 37 13.17 23.80 -4.60
C LEU A 37 14.48 24.29 -5.20
N GLU A 38 14.62 24.30 -6.53
CA GLU A 38 15.77 24.88 -7.23
C GLU A 38 16.04 26.31 -6.78
N ARG A 39 15.02 27.17 -6.82
CA ARG A 39 15.16 28.57 -6.40
C ARG A 39 15.51 28.71 -4.92
N LEU A 40 14.86 27.94 -4.05
CA LEU A 40 15.06 28.02 -2.61
C LEU A 40 16.42 27.46 -2.17
N LEU A 41 16.97 26.47 -2.89
CA LEU A 41 18.20 25.77 -2.54
C LEU A 41 19.43 26.33 -3.26
N ALA A 42 19.34 26.56 -4.58
CA ALA A 42 20.44 26.99 -5.44
C ALA A 42 20.43 28.49 -5.77
N GLY A 43 19.38 29.23 -5.40
CA GLY A 43 19.29 30.67 -5.67
C GLY A 43 20.47 31.47 -5.10
N GLU A 44 21.15 32.21 -5.98
CA GLU A 44 22.33 33.01 -5.64
C GLU A 44 21.97 34.38 -5.06
N GLU A 45 20.83 34.96 -5.46
CA GLU A 45 20.42 36.31 -5.04
C GLU A 45 19.99 36.38 -3.57
N VAL A 46 19.29 35.36 -3.07
CA VAL A 46 18.80 35.32 -1.67
C VAL A 46 18.95 33.91 -1.12
N ARG A 47 19.90 33.72 -0.19
CA ARG A 47 20.01 32.47 0.56
C ARG A 47 18.91 32.38 1.62
N VAL A 48 17.98 31.47 1.40
CA VAL A 48 16.96 31.10 2.39
C VAL A 48 17.66 30.52 3.63
N PRO A 49 17.47 31.12 4.83
CA PRO A 49 18.09 30.62 6.05
C PRO A 49 17.41 29.33 6.54
N PHE A 50 18.06 28.66 7.49
CA PHE A 50 17.53 27.49 8.20
C PHE A 50 17.20 26.23 7.38
N VAL A 51 17.61 26.16 6.11
CA VAL A 51 17.44 24.94 5.30
C VAL A 51 18.27 23.80 5.90
N PRO A 52 17.62 22.75 6.44
CA PRO A 52 18.33 21.59 6.99
C PRO A 52 19.10 20.88 5.89
N SER A 53 20.32 20.43 6.22
CA SER A 53 21.11 19.54 5.35
C SER A 53 21.20 20.03 3.89
N ARG A 54 21.31 21.35 3.68
CA ARG A 54 21.21 21.98 2.35
C ARG A 54 22.15 21.37 1.31
N SER A 55 23.40 21.06 1.68
CA SER A 55 24.37 20.44 0.78
C SER A 55 23.92 19.06 0.31
N LEU A 56 23.37 18.24 1.22
CA LEU A 56 22.84 16.92 0.88
C LEU A 56 21.63 17.02 -0.03
N LEU A 57 20.75 18.02 0.18
CA LEU A 57 19.62 18.26 -0.73
C LEU A 57 20.07 18.70 -2.12
N LEU A 58 21.06 19.59 -2.21
CA LEU A 58 21.62 20.03 -3.50
C LEU A 58 22.23 18.84 -4.26
N GLU A 59 23.00 18.00 -3.58
CA GLU A 59 23.59 16.80 -4.16
C GLU A 59 22.52 15.80 -4.59
N ALA A 60 21.56 15.49 -3.72
CA ALA A 60 20.50 14.52 -3.97
C ALA A 60 19.62 14.90 -5.16
N LEU A 61 19.31 16.20 -5.29
CA LEU A 61 18.48 16.74 -6.37
C LEU A 61 19.28 17.11 -7.62
N GLY A 62 20.59 16.85 -7.67
CA GLY A 62 21.42 17.14 -8.85
C GLY A 62 21.56 18.64 -9.14
N LEU A 63 21.52 19.48 -8.11
CA LEU A 63 21.55 20.95 -8.20
C LEU A 63 22.93 21.56 -7.96
N CYS A 64 23.94 20.72 -7.74
CA CYS A 64 25.33 21.18 -7.65
C CYS A 64 25.81 21.64 -9.04
N PRO A 65 26.56 22.76 -9.14
CA PRO A 65 27.19 23.16 -10.39
C PRO A 65 28.08 22.03 -10.91
N THR A 66 27.86 21.59 -12.14
CA THR A 66 28.78 20.69 -12.83
C THR A 66 29.72 21.50 -13.70
N THR A 67 31.02 21.28 -13.53
CA THR A 67 32.04 21.86 -14.41
C THR A 67 31.91 21.22 -15.79
N GLY A 68 31.42 21.97 -16.77
CA GLY A 68 31.38 21.53 -18.16
C GLY A 68 32.78 21.31 -18.73
N PRO A 69 32.90 20.64 -19.89
CA PRO A 69 34.19 20.37 -20.55
C PRO A 69 34.99 21.63 -20.92
N ALA A 70 34.38 22.82 -20.84
CA ALA A 70 34.99 24.12 -21.11
C ALA A 70 35.23 24.99 -19.84
N GLY A 71 35.04 24.46 -18.63
CA GLY A 71 35.20 25.24 -17.39
C GLY A 71 34.09 26.25 -17.12
N SER A 72 32.98 26.19 -17.88
CA SER A 72 31.74 26.89 -17.58
C SER A 72 30.88 26.05 -16.64
N ASP A 73 30.29 26.69 -15.62
CA ASP A 73 29.26 26.06 -14.80
C ASP A 73 28.02 25.81 -15.67
N GLU A 74 27.77 24.55 -16.02
CA GLU A 74 26.51 24.15 -16.66
C GLU A 74 25.52 23.74 -15.58
N PHE A 75 24.42 24.48 -15.47
CA PHE A 75 23.25 24.04 -14.70
C PHE A 75 22.39 23.16 -15.60
N SER A 76 22.43 21.85 -15.37
CA SER A 76 21.44 20.98 -16.01
C SER A 76 20.08 21.24 -15.36
N SER A 77 19.16 21.88 -16.11
CA SER A 77 17.79 22.07 -15.63
C SER A 77 17.07 20.73 -15.69
N THR A 78 16.72 20.18 -14.53
CA THR A 78 16.01 18.90 -14.47
C THR A 78 14.57 19.08 -14.97
N ASN A 79 14.10 18.19 -15.83
CA ASN A 79 12.69 18.17 -16.23
C ASN A 79 11.83 17.55 -15.12
N TRP A 80 11.50 18.34 -14.10
CA TRP A 80 10.70 17.92 -12.95
C TRP A 80 9.30 17.39 -13.29
N ALA A 81 8.77 17.68 -14.48
CA ALA A 81 7.52 17.09 -14.93
C ALA A 81 7.67 15.60 -15.27
N ASN A 82 8.84 15.19 -15.79
CA ASN A 82 9.10 13.82 -16.22
C ASN A 82 9.36 12.91 -15.01
N PRO A 83 8.51 11.89 -14.76
CA PRO A 83 8.70 10.99 -13.62
C PRO A 83 9.99 10.16 -13.70
N ALA A 84 10.48 9.83 -14.91
CA ALA A 84 11.71 9.06 -15.08
C ALA A 84 12.97 9.83 -14.65
N ASP A 85 12.95 11.16 -14.80
CA ASP A 85 14.06 12.03 -14.38
C ASP A 85 13.94 12.38 -12.88
N THR A 86 12.70 12.60 -12.42
CA THR A 86 12.41 13.16 -11.09
C THR A 86 12.52 12.14 -9.97
N PHE A 87 11.92 10.96 -10.11
CA PHE A 87 11.82 10.01 -9.00
C PHE A 87 13.17 9.45 -8.52
N PRO A 88 14.15 9.17 -9.39
CA PRO A 88 15.49 8.78 -8.92
C PRO A 88 16.15 9.85 -8.03
N LEU A 89 15.97 11.14 -8.34
CA LEU A 89 16.52 12.25 -7.54
C LEU A 89 15.78 12.39 -6.21
N VAL A 90 14.45 12.31 -6.25
CA VAL A 90 13.61 12.30 -5.03
C VAL A 90 13.99 11.15 -4.10
N MET A 91 14.24 9.95 -4.62
CA MET A 91 14.68 8.79 -3.82
C MET A 91 16.12 8.90 -3.31
N LYS A 92 16.94 9.83 -3.83
CA LYS A 92 18.18 10.22 -3.14
C LYS A 92 17.87 11.17 -1.98
N ALA A 93 16.96 12.12 -2.20
CA ALA A 93 16.58 13.12 -1.20
C ALA A 93 15.86 12.51 0.02
N VAL A 94 15.20 11.36 -0.13
CA VAL A 94 14.59 10.62 0.99
C VAL A 94 15.60 10.31 2.11
N ASN A 95 16.90 10.20 1.81
CA ASN A 95 17.93 9.88 2.80
C ASN A 95 18.28 11.07 3.70
N VAL A 96 17.73 12.26 3.45
CA VAL A 96 17.81 13.41 4.35
C VAL A 96 16.79 13.23 5.47
N GLU A 97 17.27 13.09 6.70
CA GLU A 97 16.48 12.62 7.85
C GLU A 97 15.23 13.47 8.09
N GLU A 98 15.34 14.78 7.95
CA GLU A 98 14.28 15.75 8.21
C GLU A 98 13.09 15.63 7.24
N PHE A 99 13.30 15.05 6.06
CA PHE A 99 12.30 14.99 4.98
C PHE A 99 11.90 13.57 4.57
N PHE A 100 12.47 12.55 5.24
CA PHE A 100 12.23 11.13 4.95
C PHE A 100 10.74 10.80 4.85
N GLU A 101 9.95 11.28 5.82
CA GLU A 101 8.51 11.01 5.89
C GLU A 101 7.72 11.77 4.82
N ASP A 102 8.09 13.01 4.52
CA ASP A 102 7.43 13.84 3.51
C ASP A 102 7.59 13.23 2.12
N VAL A 103 8.82 12.82 1.78
CA VAL A 103 9.14 12.17 0.50
C VAL A 103 8.39 10.86 0.37
N LEU A 104 8.45 9.96 1.37
CA LEU A 104 7.73 8.69 1.32
C LEU A 104 6.21 8.89 1.22
N SER A 105 5.66 9.87 1.93
CA SER A 105 4.22 10.18 1.89
C SER A 105 3.76 10.64 0.52
N GLY A 106 4.59 11.36 -0.24
CA GLY A 106 4.28 11.72 -1.62
C GLY A 106 4.53 10.56 -2.59
N MET A 107 5.60 9.80 -2.37
CA MET A 107 5.99 8.66 -3.23
C MET A 107 4.90 7.60 -3.29
N ILE A 108 4.23 7.27 -2.18
CA ILE A 108 3.14 6.28 -2.17
C ILE A 108 1.97 6.68 -3.09
N ILE A 109 1.71 7.98 -3.27
CA ILE A 109 0.63 8.50 -4.13
C ILE A 109 0.97 8.24 -5.61
N SER A 110 2.24 8.32 -5.96
CA SER A 110 2.75 8.02 -7.31
C SER A 110 2.77 6.52 -7.59
N VAL A 111 3.34 5.73 -6.67
CA VAL A 111 3.46 4.26 -6.79
C VAL A 111 2.08 3.61 -6.92
N GLY A 112 1.15 3.94 -6.02
CA GLY A 112 -0.20 3.40 -6.05
C GLY A 112 -1.18 4.13 -6.98
N GLY A 113 -0.66 5.02 -7.84
CA GLY A 113 -1.43 5.81 -8.80
C GLY A 113 -2.17 4.98 -9.85
N LEU A 114 -2.94 5.67 -10.70
CA LEU A 114 -3.65 5.05 -11.84
C LEU A 114 -2.89 5.22 -13.16
N THR A 115 -2.04 6.23 -13.27
CA THR A 115 -1.27 6.52 -14.49
C THR A 115 -0.11 5.55 -14.61
N GLU A 116 -0.11 4.72 -15.64
CA GLU A 116 0.87 3.64 -15.83
C GLU A 116 2.32 4.14 -15.87
N SER A 117 2.60 5.21 -16.63
CA SER A 117 3.96 5.76 -16.74
C SER A 117 4.52 6.24 -15.40
N VAL A 118 3.72 7.02 -14.67
CA VAL A 118 4.08 7.53 -13.33
C VAL A 118 4.28 6.38 -12.36
N ALA A 119 3.30 5.47 -12.27
CA ALA A 119 3.36 4.32 -11.37
C ALA A 119 4.57 3.43 -11.65
N LYS A 120 4.89 3.18 -12.93
CA LYS A 120 6.06 2.41 -13.36
C LYS A 120 7.37 3.08 -12.93
N SER A 121 7.55 4.35 -13.24
CA SER A 121 8.77 5.09 -12.87
C SER A 121 8.93 5.21 -11.35
N SER A 122 7.87 5.52 -10.60
CA SER A 122 7.94 5.61 -9.13
C SER A 122 8.18 4.26 -8.48
N SER A 123 7.53 3.19 -8.97
CA SER A 123 7.75 1.83 -8.47
C SER A 123 9.18 1.40 -8.68
N SER A 124 9.74 1.65 -9.87
CA SER A 124 11.14 1.34 -10.19
C SER A 124 12.10 2.08 -9.25
N ALA A 125 11.89 3.38 -9.03
CA ALA A 125 12.76 4.18 -8.16
C ALA A 125 12.67 3.73 -6.69
N LEU A 126 11.46 3.44 -6.19
CA LEU A 126 11.28 2.95 -4.82
C LEU A 126 11.92 1.56 -4.64
N LEU A 127 11.69 0.63 -5.57
CA LEU A 127 12.28 -0.71 -5.51
C LEU A 127 13.79 -0.69 -5.63
N GLU A 128 14.37 0.17 -6.47
CA GLU A 128 15.82 0.32 -6.58
C GLU A 128 16.42 0.81 -5.26
N TRP A 129 15.80 1.81 -4.63
CA TRP A 129 16.23 2.33 -3.33
C TRP A 129 16.12 1.27 -2.23
N THR A 130 14.97 0.59 -2.08
CA THR A 130 14.78 -0.45 -1.05
C THR A 130 15.74 -1.62 -1.26
N ASN A 131 15.96 -2.06 -2.50
CA ASN A 131 16.93 -3.11 -2.80
C ASN A 131 18.38 -2.65 -2.55
N GLY A 132 18.68 -1.36 -2.75
CA GLY A 132 19.93 -0.75 -2.33
C GLY A 132 20.16 -0.85 -0.82
N LEU A 133 19.14 -0.50 -0.03
CA LEU A 133 19.18 -0.63 1.45
C LEU A 133 19.41 -2.07 1.89
N LYS A 134 18.71 -3.04 1.28
CA LYS A 134 18.89 -4.48 1.57
C LYS A 134 20.32 -4.93 1.30
N ARG A 135 20.88 -4.60 0.13
CA ARG A 135 22.27 -4.93 -0.22
C ARG A 135 23.28 -4.29 0.73
N ALA A 136 22.98 -3.10 1.23
CA ALA A 136 23.81 -2.38 2.21
C ALA A 136 23.57 -2.82 3.67
N GLY A 137 22.67 -3.77 3.94
CA GLY A 137 22.34 -4.21 5.29
C GLY A 137 21.63 -3.16 6.16
N GLN A 138 21.02 -2.14 5.56
CA GLN A 138 20.37 -1.02 6.28
C GLN A 138 18.95 -1.36 6.76
N LYS A 139 18.83 -2.42 7.59
CA LYS A 139 17.54 -2.92 8.10
C LYS A 139 16.75 -1.85 8.89
N GLN A 140 17.45 -0.98 9.62
CA GLN A 140 16.83 0.10 10.39
C GLN A 140 16.13 1.14 9.50
N THR A 141 16.67 1.45 8.32
CA THR A 141 16.04 2.37 7.37
C THR A 141 14.78 1.75 6.76
N VAL A 142 14.80 0.44 6.48
CA VAL A 142 13.62 -0.31 6.01
C VAL A 142 12.53 -0.33 7.11
N ALA A 143 12.90 -0.59 8.36
CA ALA A 143 11.98 -0.53 9.50
C ALA A 143 11.37 0.88 9.67
N ARG A 144 12.18 1.94 9.50
CA ARG A 144 11.71 3.33 9.54
C ARG A 144 10.71 3.62 8.42
N MET A 145 10.97 3.17 7.19
CA MET A 145 10.00 3.28 6.07
C MET A 145 8.69 2.57 6.43
N ALA A 146 8.76 1.35 6.95
CA ALA A 146 7.60 0.59 7.36
C ALA A 146 6.77 1.30 8.45
N ASN A 147 7.44 1.93 9.42
CA ASN A 147 6.80 2.74 10.45
C ASN A 147 6.09 3.99 9.88
N VAL A 148 6.68 4.64 8.87
CA VAL A 148 6.01 5.74 8.16
C VAL A 148 4.70 5.24 7.54
N PHE A 149 4.72 4.10 6.86
CA PHE A 149 3.53 3.49 6.25
C PHE A 149 2.47 3.11 7.28
N LEU A 150 2.85 2.50 8.40
CA LEU A 150 1.94 2.22 9.51
C LEU A 150 1.31 3.51 10.07
N GLY A 151 2.10 4.59 10.21
CA GLY A 151 1.61 5.88 10.66
C GLY A 151 0.64 6.56 9.68
N LEU A 152 0.71 6.25 8.38
CA LEU A 152 -0.23 6.78 7.39
C LEU A 152 -1.65 6.21 7.54
N PHE A 153 -1.79 4.95 7.99
CA PHE A 153 -3.10 4.38 8.32
C PHE A 153 -3.82 5.17 9.42
N GLU A 154 -3.09 5.70 10.40
CA GLU A 154 -3.67 6.46 11.51
C GLU A 154 -4.07 7.87 11.10
N ARG A 155 -3.20 8.54 10.33
CA ARG A 155 -3.37 9.94 9.90
C ARG A 155 -4.43 10.11 8.82
N HIS A 156 -4.61 9.10 7.97
CA HIS A 156 -5.49 9.14 6.81
C HIS A 156 -6.61 8.11 6.87
N ARG A 157 -7.09 7.78 8.08
CA ARG A 157 -8.17 6.81 8.31
C ARG A 157 -9.33 7.01 7.33
N ARG A 158 -9.66 5.95 6.59
CA ARG A 158 -10.74 5.92 5.59
C ARG A 158 -10.57 6.88 4.40
N ASP A 159 -9.47 7.60 4.25
CA ASP A 159 -9.19 8.41 3.05
C ASP A 159 -8.65 7.51 1.93
N GLY A 160 -9.52 7.17 0.97
CA GLY A 160 -9.17 6.33 -0.18
C GLY A 160 -8.09 6.94 -1.07
N ARG A 161 -7.90 8.27 -1.05
CA ARG A 161 -6.90 8.96 -1.88
C ARG A 161 -5.47 8.70 -1.40
N VAL A 162 -5.30 8.29 -0.13
CA VAL A 162 -3.99 7.96 0.46
C VAL A 162 -3.89 6.46 0.73
N LEU A 163 -4.90 5.88 1.38
CA LEU A 163 -4.83 4.47 1.78
C LEU A 163 -4.96 3.50 0.60
N GLY A 164 -5.70 3.88 -0.46
CA GLY A 164 -5.73 3.08 -1.69
C GLY A 164 -4.34 2.94 -2.31
N PRO A 165 -3.63 4.05 -2.59
CA PRO A 165 -2.26 4.00 -3.08
C PRO A 165 -1.29 3.30 -2.12
N LEU A 166 -1.40 3.56 -0.81
CA LEU A 166 -0.56 2.92 0.20
C LEU A 166 -0.68 1.38 0.17
N LEU A 167 -1.90 0.84 0.07
CA LEU A 167 -2.10 -0.61 0.00
C LEU A 167 -1.43 -1.21 -1.23
N LYS A 168 -1.53 -0.55 -2.39
CA LYS A 168 -0.82 -0.99 -3.61
C LYS A 168 0.70 -0.92 -3.45
N THR A 169 1.21 0.10 -2.76
CA THR A 169 2.66 0.19 -2.48
C THR A 169 3.11 -0.93 -1.54
N LEU A 170 2.33 -1.25 -0.51
CA LEU A 170 2.63 -2.37 0.39
C LEU A 170 2.60 -3.71 -0.34
N ASP A 171 1.61 -3.92 -1.20
CA ASP A 171 1.50 -5.10 -2.05
C ASP A 171 2.75 -5.25 -2.94
N LEU A 172 3.13 -4.19 -3.65
CA LEU A 172 4.37 -4.15 -4.46
C LEU A 172 5.60 -4.54 -3.64
N LEU A 173 5.79 -3.93 -2.45
CA LEU A 173 6.95 -4.18 -1.62
C LEU A 173 6.98 -5.62 -1.08
N LEU A 174 5.81 -6.18 -0.73
CA LEU A 174 5.69 -7.58 -0.29
C LEU A 174 5.99 -8.54 -1.45
N SER A 175 5.40 -8.33 -2.63
CA SER A 175 5.63 -9.19 -3.80
C SER A 175 7.08 -9.21 -4.27
N HIS A 176 7.82 -8.12 -4.06
CA HIS A 176 9.25 -8.03 -4.37
C HIS A 176 10.17 -8.40 -3.20
N GLY A 177 9.63 -8.93 -2.10
CA GLY A 177 10.38 -9.34 -0.91
C GLY A 177 11.12 -8.20 -0.22
N CYS A 178 10.72 -6.94 -0.43
CA CYS A 178 11.40 -5.78 0.13
C CYS A 178 11.26 -5.70 1.65
N LEU A 179 10.27 -6.38 2.22
CA LEU A 179 9.95 -6.36 3.65
C LEU A 179 10.28 -7.68 4.36
N ASP A 180 10.87 -8.67 3.68
CA ASP A 180 11.15 -10.02 4.23
C ASP A 180 11.91 -9.97 5.56
N ASP A 181 12.93 -9.12 5.66
CA ASP A 181 13.72 -8.94 6.88
C ASP A 181 12.86 -8.53 8.08
N LEU A 182 11.79 -7.74 7.85
CA LEU A 182 10.85 -7.32 8.90
C LEU A 182 9.82 -8.39 9.22
N LEU A 183 9.44 -9.21 8.23
CA LEU A 183 8.50 -10.33 8.43
C LEU A 183 9.15 -11.50 9.18
N LEU A 184 10.45 -11.72 8.96
CA LEU A 184 11.24 -12.78 9.60
C LEU A 184 11.74 -12.39 11.00
N ASP A 185 11.81 -11.10 11.33
CA ASP A 185 12.27 -10.65 12.65
C ASP A 185 11.17 -10.81 13.71
N THR A 186 11.30 -11.84 14.53
CA THR A 186 10.39 -12.12 15.66
C THR A 186 10.33 -11.02 16.74
N ASN A 187 11.27 -10.07 16.74
CA ASN A 187 11.22 -8.91 17.65
C ASN A 187 10.49 -7.71 17.03
N SER A 188 10.24 -7.74 15.72
CA SER A 188 9.53 -6.71 15.00
C SER A 188 8.03 -6.86 15.23
N GLN A 189 7.34 -5.76 15.57
CA GLN A 189 5.88 -5.73 15.68
C GLN A 189 5.20 -5.36 14.34
N PHE A 190 5.97 -5.29 13.26
CA PHE A 190 5.50 -4.77 11.98
C PHE A 190 4.30 -5.58 11.44
N SER A 191 4.41 -6.91 11.44
CA SER A 191 3.42 -7.82 10.88
C SER A 191 2.10 -7.74 11.64
N GLU A 192 2.15 -7.76 12.97
CA GLU A 192 0.98 -7.64 13.85
C GLU A 192 0.31 -6.28 13.71
N LEU A 193 1.09 -5.20 13.70
CA LEU A 193 0.56 -3.85 13.53
C LEU A 193 -0.07 -3.68 12.14
N LEU A 194 0.56 -4.19 11.08
CA LEU A 194 0.01 -4.11 9.73
C LEU A 194 -1.30 -4.91 9.63
N LEU A 195 -1.36 -6.13 10.16
CA LEU A 195 -2.59 -6.92 10.21
C LEU A 195 -3.72 -6.17 10.93
N LEU A 196 -3.42 -5.57 12.09
CA LEU A 196 -4.37 -4.76 12.85
C LEU A 196 -4.85 -3.54 12.06
N LYS A 197 -3.95 -2.83 11.37
CA LYS A 197 -4.33 -1.69 10.50
C LYS A 197 -5.22 -2.13 9.34
N LEU A 198 -4.92 -3.26 8.70
CA LEU A 198 -5.71 -3.83 7.61
C LEU A 198 -7.11 -4.23 8.06
N GLN A 199 -7.23 -4.91 9.21
CA GLN A 199 -8.52 -5.26 9.81
C GLN A 199 -9.35 -4.01 10.12
N SER A 200 -8.73 -2.99 10.73
CA SER A 200 -9.41 -1.73 11.06
C SER A 200 -9.86 -0.96 9.82
N GLU A 201 -9.07 -0.99 8.74
CA GLU A 201 -9.40 -0.28 7.49
C GLU A 201 -10.47 -1.04 6.69
N ALA A 202 -10.39 -2.38 6.63
CA ALA A 202 -11.42 -3.21 6.00
C ALA A 202 -12.76 -3.14 6.76
N GLY A 203 -12.71 -2.96 8.08
CA GLY A 203 -13.86 -2.82 8.97
C GLY A 203 -14.82 -1.70 8.57
N GLY A 204 -15.93 -2.08 7.93
CA GLY A 204 -16.96 -1.14 7.50
C GLY A 204 -16.61 -0.35 6.24
N CYS A 205 -15.52 -0.70 5.54
CA CYS A 205 -15.20 -0.13 4.25
C CYS A 205 -16.27 -0.49 3.21
N VAL A 206 -16.65 0.49 2.40
CA VAL A 206 -17.59 0.32 1.28
C VAL A 206 -16.91 0.43 -0.08
N ASP A 207 -15.67 0.92 -0.13
CA ASP A 207 -14.88 1.00 -1.35
C ASP A 207 -14.34 -0.38 -1.71
N VAL A 208 -14.95 -0.99 -2.73
CA VAL A 208 -14.57 -2.30 -3.24
C VAL A 208 -13.10 -2.30 -3.67
N ARG A 209 -12.59 -1.28 -4.35
CA ARG A 209 -11.20 -1.26 -4.86
C ARG A 209 -10.20 -1.31 -3.71
N ARG A 210 -10.48 -0.56 -2.65
CA ARG A 210 -9.65 -0.58 -1.43
C ARG A 210 -9.69 -1.93 -0.73
N LEU A 211 -10.86 -2.57 -0.67
CA LEU A 211 -10.99 -3.94 -0.15
C LEU A 211 -10.19 -4.95 -1.00
N LEU A 212 -10.18 -4.80 -2.32
CA LEU A 212 -9.37 -5.64 -3.21
C LEU A 212 -7.87 -5.48 -2.93
N SER A 213 -7.37 -4.25 -2.82
CA SER A 213 -5.97 -4.01 -2.47
C SER A 213 -5.60 -4.53 -1.08
N ALA A 214 -6.52 -4.49 -0.11
CA ALA A 214 -6.29 -5.05 1.22
C ALA A 214 -6.14 -6.58 1.19
N ILE A 215 -6.90 -7.29 0.34
CA ILE A 215 -6.77 -8.74 0.14
C ILE A 215 -5.36 -9.09 -0.32
N SER A 216 -4.82 -8.39 -1.32
CA SER A 216 -3.49 -8.65 -1.86
C SER A 216 -2.40 -8.50 -0.79
N VAL A 217 -2.44 -7.41 -0.01
CA VAL A 217 -1.52 -7.20 1.11
C VAL A 217 -1.66 -8.29 2.18
N LEU A 218 -2.89 -8.68 2.55
CA LEU A 218 -3.13 -9.74 3.53
C LEU A 218 -2.54 -11.08 3.10
N LEU A 219 -2.69 -11.44 1.83
CA LEU A 219 -2.12 -12.69 1.30
C LEU A 219 -0.59 -12.60 1.17
N GLY A 220 -0.06 -11.41 0.89
CA GLY A 220 1.38 -11.13 0.93
C GLY A 220 2.00 -11.38 2.30
N LEU A 221 1.27 -11.10 3.39
CA LEU A 221 1.71 -11.38 4.77
C LEU A 221 1.88 -12.87 5.07
N LEU A 222 1.28 -13.78 4.29
CA LEU A 222 1.47 -15.22 4.50
C LEU A 222 2.89 -15.68 4.13
N HIS A 223 3.61 -14.90 3.32
CA HIS A 223 4.96 -15.25 2.91
C HIS A 223 5.92 -15.29 4.11
N GLN A 224 6.72 -16.36 4.19
CA GLN A 224 7.82 -16.53 5.16
C GLN A 224 7.44 -16.45 6.65
N LEU A 225 6.18 -16.70 7.00
CA LEU A 225 5.75 -16.70 8.39
C LEU A 225 6.39 -17.82 9.22
N GLN A 226 7.00 -17.45 10.34
CA GLN A 226 7.53 -18.40 11.34
C GLN A 226 6.47 -18.79 12.39
N SER A 227 5.47 -17.93 12.61
CA SER A 227 4.43 -18.14 13.63
C SER A 227 3.17 -18.73 13.02
N GLU A 228 2.87 -19.98 13.37
CA GLU A 228 1.61 -20.64 13.01
C GLU A 228 0.39 -19.90 13.56
N GLU A 229 0.50 -19.31 14.75
CA GLU A 229 -0.58 -18.51 15.34
C GLU A 229 -0.89 -17.27 14.49
N PHE A 230 0.15 -16.53 14.10
CA PHE A 230 -0.03 -15.34 13.27
C PHE A 230 -0.58 -15.70 11.88
N LYS A 231 -0.11 -16.80 11.29
CA LYS A 231 -0.66 -17.35 10.04
C LYS A 231 -2.17 -17.60 10.16
N LEU A 232 -2.62 -18.23 11.24
CA LEU A 232 -4.05 -18.47 11.47
C LEU A 232 -4.85 -17.16 11.62
N GLN A 233 -4.26 -16.10 12.19
CA GLN A 233 -4.90 -14.78 12.26
C GLN A 233 -5.05 -14.13 10.87
N VAL A 234 -4.02 -14.21 10.02
CA VAL A 234 -4.10 -13.73 8.64
C VAL A 234 -5.15 -14.53 7.84
N LEU A 235 -5.13 -15.86 7.95
CA LEU A 235 -6.13 -16.72 7.28
C LEU A 235 -7.55 -16.47 7.80
N HIS A 236 -7.73 -16.16 9.09
CA HIS A 236 -9.02 -15.73 9.62
C HIS A 236 -9.53 -14.47 8.90
N CYS A 237 -8.67 -13.47 8.68
CA CYS A 237 -9.03 -12.31 7.87
C CYS A 237 -9.45 -12.71 6.44
N VAL A 238 -8.69 -13.58 5.77
CA VAL A 238 -9.05 -14.09 4.43
C VAL A 238 -10.43 -14.77 4.45
N MET A 239 -10.74 -15.55 5.50
CA MET A 239 -12.05 -16.16 5.71
C MET A 239 -13.18 -15.13 5.86
N THR A 240 -12.90 -13.93 6.39
CA THR A 240 -13.90 -12.84 6.42
C THR A 240 -14.16 -12.25 5.03
N PHE A 241 -13.13 -12.17 4.18
CA PHE A 241 -13.24 -11.67 2.80
C PHE A 241 -13.97 -12.67 1.88
N LEU A 242 -13.72 -13.97 2.03
CA LEU A 242 -14.43 -15.04 1.30
C LEU A 242 -15.94 -15.07 1.60
N ALA A 243 -16.35 -14.59 2.77
CA ALA A 243 -17.76 -14.45 3.16
C ALA A 243 -18.23 -12.99 3.20
N HIS A 244 -17.55 -12.08 2.48
CA HIS A 244 -17.88 -10.66 2.47
C HIS A 244 -19.25 -10.40 1.84
N ARG A 245 -19.95 -9.33 2.24
CA ARG A 245 -21.28 -8.98 1.70
C ARG A 245 -21.28 -8.67 0.20
N PHE A 246 -20.16 -8.19 -0.34
CA PHE A 246 -20.04 -7.82 -1.75
C PHE A 246 -19.53 -9.01 -2.59
N PRO A 247 -20.30 -9.49 -3.60
CA PRO A 247 -19.92 -10.60 -4.48
C PRO A 247 -18.54 -10.45 -5.12
N ARG A 248 -18.23 -9.24 -5.64
CA ARG A 248 -16.94 -8.95 -6.27
C ARG A 248 -15.75 -9.13 -5.33
N VAL A 249 -15.92 -8.77 -4.05
CA VAL A 249 -14.88 -8.94 -3.03
C VAL A 249 -14.65 -10.42 -2.73
N ARG A 250 -15.72 -11.22 -2.66
CA ARG A 250 -15.61 -12.67 -2.43
C ARG A 250 -14.88 -13.38 -3.58
N ARG A 251 -15.27 -13.07 -4.83
CA ARG A 251 -14.58 -13.60 -6.02
C ARG A 251 -13.10 -13.26 -5.98
N ALA A 252 -12.76 -11.99 -5.81
CA ALA A 252 -11.37 -11.58 -5.81
C ALA A 252 -10.56 -12.20 -4.66
N ALA A 253 -11.17 -12.35 -3.47
CA ALA A 253 -10.55 -13.05 -2.35
C ALA A 253 -10.24 -14.52 -2.70
N ALA A 254 -11.16 -15.21 -3.36
CA ALA A 254 -10.95 -16.59 -3.79
C ALA A 254 -9.88 -16.71 -4.87
N GLU A 255 -9.92 -15.84 -5.89
CA GLU A 255 -8.93 -15.81 -6.98
C GLU A 255 -7.52 -15.53 -6.46
N ASN A 256 -7.34 -14.49 -5.64
CA ASN A 256 -6.03 -14.17 -5.09
C ASN A 256 -5.55 -15.24 -4.12
N PHE A 257 -6.45 -15.85 -3.33
CA PHE A 257 -6.06 -16.92 -2.42
C PHE A 257 -5.63 -18.18 -3.17
N TYR A 258 -6.30 -18.51 -4.27
CA TYR A 258 -5.89 -19.58 -5.17
C TYR A 258 -4.51 -19.30 -5.80
N ILE A 259 -4.26 -18.08 -6.27
CA ILE A 259 -2.95 -17.67 -6.80
C ILE A 259 -1.86 -17.86 -5.74
N LYS A 260 -2.10 -17.39 -4.51
CA LYS A 260 -1.14 -17.56 -3.40
C LYS A 260 -0.85 -19.04 -3.09
N LEU A 261 -1.88 -19.90 -3.13
CA LEU A 261 -1.71 -21.36 -2.98
C LEU A 261 -0.90 -22.00 -4.11
N ALA A 262 -1.05 -21.49 -5.33
CA ALA A 262 -0.31 -21.96 -6.49
C ALA A 262 1.17 -21.51 -6.45
N GLU A 263 1.42 -20.28 -6.01
CA GLU A 263 2.77 -19.70 -5.92
C GLU A 263 3.57 -20.22 -4.73
N ASP A 264 2.92 -20.37 -3.57
CA ASP A 264 3.59 -20.61 -2.28
C ASP A 264 2.72 -21.49 -1.37
N ARG A 265 2.47 -22.72 -1.84
CA ARG A 265 1.65 -23.72 -1.13
C ARG A 265 2.05 -23.91 0.35
N PRO A 266 3.35 -24.06 0.70
CA PRO A 266 3.75 -24.30 2.08
C PRO A 266 3.41 -23.14 3.03
N ALA A 267 3.34 -21.91 2.53
CA ALA A 267 2.94 -20.75 3.32
C ALA A 267 1.48 -20.80 3.80
N VAL A 268 0.62 -21.54 3.11
CA VAL A 268 -0.79 -21.71 3.48
C VAL A 268 -1.01 -22.98 4.28
N SER A 269 -0.54 -24.12 3.77
CA SER A 269 -0.66 -25.42 4.45
C SER A 269 0.54 -26.31 4.13
N SER A 270 1.15 -26.86 5.17
CA SER A 270 2.22 -27.85 5.05
C SER A 270 1.71 -29.22 4.59
N ASN A 271 0.40 -29.49 4.72
CA ASN A 271 -0.21 -30.73 4.22
C ASN A 271 -0.66 -30.52 2.75
N PRO A 272 -0.05 -31.26 1.79
CA PRO A 272 -0.33 -31.08 0.36
C PRO A 272 -1.75 -31.48 -0.02
N VAL A 273 -2.32 -32.49 0.64
CA VAL A 273 -3.69 -32.96 0.40
C VAL A 273 -4.71 -31.90 0.81
N VAL A 274 -4.51 -31.31 1.99
CA VAL A 274 -5.34 -30.20 2.48
C VAL A 274 -5.24 -29.01 1.53
N ALA A 275 -4.03 -28.66 1.09
CA ALA A 275 -3.84 -27.54 0.17
C ALA A 275 -4.52 -27.78 -1.19
N GLU A 276 -4.46 -29.01 -1.72
CA GLU A 276 -5.16 -29.39 -2.96
C GLU A 276 -6.68 -29.34 -2.81
N GLU A 277 -7.21 -29.85 -1.71
CA GLU A 277 -8.65 -29.78 -1.42
C GLU A 277 -9.13 -28.33 -1.32
N VAL A 278 -8.38 -27.45 -0.63
CA VAL A 278 -8.69 -26.02 -0.57
C VAL A 278 -8.65 -25.39 -1.96
N SER A 279 -7.65 -25.69 -2.79
CA SER A 279 -7.59 -25.19 -4.17
C SER A 279 -8.81 -25.60 -5.00
N ASN A 280 -9.25 -26.86 -4.89
CA ASN A 280 -10.45 -27.34 -5.59
C ASN A 280 -11.71 -26.58 -5.12
N LEU A 281 -11.88 -26.41 -3.81
CA LEU A 281 -13.00 -25.65 -3.25
C LEU A 281 -13.01 -24.18 -3.72
N LEU A 282 -11.83 -23.55 -3.86
CA LEU A 282 -11.71 -22.18 -4.37
C LEU A 282 -12.10 -22.08 -5.85
N LEU A 283 -11.76 -23.07 -6.67
CA LEU A 283 -12.05 -23.07 -8.11
C LEU A 283 -13.48 -23.47 -8.46
N GLU A 284 -14.03 -24.46 -7.77
CA GLU A 284 -15.34 -25.06 -8.10
C GLU A 284 -16.52 -24.20 -7.59
N SER A 285 -16.28 -23.31 -6.63
CA SER A 285 -17.33 -22.54 -5.96
C SER A 285 -17.70 -21.26 -6.71
N VAL A 286 -19.01 -20.99 -6.79
CA VAL A 286 -19.53 -19.74 -7.36
C VAL A 286 -19.52 -18.63 -6.30
N TRP A 287 -18.38 -17.97 -6.13
CA TRP A 287 -18.17 -16.96 -5.07
C TRP A 287 -19.07 -15.72 -5.16
N GLU A 288 -19.64 -15.44 -6.33
CA GLU A 288 -20.62 -14.35 -6.48
C GLU A 288 -22.04 -14.72 -6.08
N GLY A 289 -22.32 -16.01 -5.86
CA GLY A 289 -23.64 -16.51 -5.48
C GLY A 289 -24.06 -16.05 -4.08
N ASP A 290 -25.27 -16.43 -3.68
CA ASP A 290 -25.80 -16.11 -2.35
C ASP A 290 -24.88 -16.64 -1.24
N LEU A 291 -24.65 -15.79 -0.22
CA LEU A 291 -23.85 -16.16 0.95
C LEU A 291 -24.40 -17.39 1.64
N ASP A 292 -25.72 -17.43 1.75
CA ASP A 292 -26.50 -18.42 2.46
C ASP A 292 -27.55 -18.91 1.46
N SER A 293 -27.18 -19.87 0.60
CA SER A 293 -28.16 -20.52 -0.26
C SER A 293 -29.20 -21.22 0.62
N PHE A 294 -30.47 -20.88 0.43
CA PHE A 294 -31.54 -21.63 1.09
C PHE A 294 -31.64 -22.97 0.37
N LEU A 295 -31.30 -24.06 1.06
CA LEU A 295 -31.75 -25.38 0.66
C LEU A 295 -33.29 -25.36 0.65
N SER A 296 -33.88 -25.12 -0.52
CA SER A 296 -35.17 -25.71 -0.82
C SER A 296 -34.93 -27.22 -0.80
N ALA A 297 -35.50 -27.90 0.20
CA ALA A 297 -35.47 -29.35 0.31
C ALA A 297 -35.96 -29.98 -1.01
N GLY A 298 -35.05 -30.40 -1.89
CA GLY A 298 -35.44 -31.03 -3.16
C GLY A 298 -34.40 -31.07 -4.27
N SER A 299 -33.38 -30.21 -4.30
CA SER A 299 -32.34 -30.27 -5.33
C SER A 299 -30.95 -30.22 -4.71
N GLY A 300 -30.28 -31.37 -4.70
CA GLY A 300 -28.93 -31.52 -4.19
C GLY A 300 -27.90 -30.70 -4.99
N SER A 301 -26.86 -30.28 -4.27
CA SER A 301 -25.59 -29.71 -4.75
C SER A 301 -25.36 -28.19 -4.68
N GLY A 302 -26.24 -27.39 -4.08
CA GLY A 302 -26.01 -25.96 -3.89
C GLY A 302 -25.48 -25.59 -2.50
N SER A 303 -24.21 -25.86 -2.18
CA SER A 303 -23.60 -25.36 -0.94
C SER A 303 -23.44 -23.84 -1.00
N GLY A 304 -23.89 -23.13 0.03
CA GLY A 304 -23.78 -21.67 0.10
C GLY A 304 -22.34 -21.22 0.24
N VAL A 305 -22.00 -20.01 -0.21
CA VAL A 305 -20.61 -19.50 -0.15
C VAL A 305 -20.05 -19.56 1.29
N ARG A 306 -20.90 -19.34 2.31
CA ARG A 306 -20.50 -19.45 3.72
C ARG A 306 -20.11 -20.87 4.12
N GLU A 307 -20.82 -21.87 3.63
CA GLU A 307 -20.57 -23.28 3.95
C GLU A 307 -19.24 -23.74 3.35
N VAL A 308 -18.98 -23.42 2.07
CA VAL A 308 -17.67 -23.65 1.43
C VAL A 308 -16.56 -22.97 2.23
N ARG A 309 -16.74 -21.68 2.56
CA ARG A 309 -15.77 -20.93 3.37
C ARG A 309 -15.52 -21.59 4.72
N ASN A 310 -16.57 -22.06 5.41
CA ASN A 310 -16.42 -22.75 6.69
C ASN A 310 -15.62 -24.05 6.53
N ARG A 311 -15.85 -24.82 5.45
CA ARG A 311 -15.07 -26.03 5.15
C ARG A 311 -13.59 -25.70 4.90
N ILE A 312 -13.29 -24.65 4.13
CA ILE A 312 -11.91 -24.17 3.94
C ILE A 312 -11.28 -23.80 5.29
N ALA A 313 -12.01 -23.09 6.15
CA ALA A 313 -11.53 -22.74 7.48
C ALA A 313 -11.23 -23.97 8.34
N ASP A 314 -12.11 -24.97 8.32
CA ASP A 314 -11.92 -26.24 9.05
C ASP A 314 -10.70 -27.02 8.54
N LEU A 315 -10.52 -27.11 7.22
CA LEU A 315 -9.35 -27.75 6.59
C LEU A 315 -8.02 -27.08 7.00
N LEU A 316 -8.02 -25.75 7.10
CA LEU A 316 -6.84 -24.96 7.46
C LEU A 316 -6.67 -24.76 8.98
N GLY A 317 -7.56 -25.32 9.82
CA GLY A 317 -7.51 -25.16 11.27
C GLY A 317 -7.87 -23.74 11.76
N VAL A 318 -8.49 -22.91 10.93
CA VAL A 318 -8.90 -21.54 11.26
C VAL A 318 -10.16 -21.57 12.11
N ARG A 319 -10.08 -21.05 13.34
CA ARG A 319 -11.23 -20.99 14.25
C ARG A 319 -12.15 -19.82 13.91
N LEU A 320 -13.35 -20.15 13.45
CA LEU A 320 -14.46 -19.20 13.27
C LEU A 320 -15.46 -19.32 14.42
N SER A 321 -15.96 -18.18 14.92
CA SER A 321 -17.03 -18.14 15.92
C SER A 321 -18.37 -18.63 15.36
N ASP A 322 -19.28 -19.04 16.25
CA ASP A 322 -20.64 -19.47 15.85
C ASP A 322 -21.40 -18.39 15.06
N ARG A 323 -21.18 -17.12 15.40
CA ARG A 323 -21.76 -15.98 14.70
C ARG A 323 -21.23 -15.82 13.28
N GLU A 324 -19.96 -16.13 13.05
CA GLU A 324 -19.35 -16.07 11.72
C GLU A 324 -19.78 -17.24 10.84
N ARG A 325 -19.94 -18.42 11.45
CA ARG A 325 -20.34 -19.66 10.77
C ARG A 325 -21.80 -19.66 10.31
N ARG A 326 -22.68 -18.90 10.97
CA ARG A 326 -24.13 -18.89 10.71
C ARG A 326 -24.57 -17.59 10.03
N PRO A 327 -25.66 -17.61 9.23
CA PRO A 327 -26.28 -16.38 8.76
C PRO A 327 -26.73 -15.50 9.94
N PRO A 328 -26.69 -14.17 9.81
CA PRO A 328 -27.32 -13.30 10.79
C PRO A 328 -28.82 -13.64 10.90
N PRO A 329 -29.41 -13.58 12.11
CA PRO A 329 -30.84 -13.81 12.28
C PRO A 329 -31.61 -12.85 11.36
N LYS A 330 -32.65 -13.36 10.67
CA LYS A 330 -33.41 -12.63 9.64
C LYS A 330 -33.86 -11.25 10.13
N ALA A 331 -33.08 -10.22 9.88
CA ALA A 331 -33.48 -8.83 10.03
C ALA A 331 -34.23 -8.41 8.76
N LYS A 332 -35.30 -7.62 8.90
CA LYS A 332 -36.04 -7.05 7.77
C LYS A 332 -35.05 -6.41 6.80
N ARG A 333 -35.06 -6.90 5.56
CA ARG A 333 -34.25 -6.45 4.42
C ARG A 333 -34.27 -4.92 4.38
N ARG A 334 -33.19 -4.26 4.80
CA ARG A 334 -32.91 -2.89 4.40
C ARG A 334 -32.17 -3.04 3.08
N ASP A 335 -32.88 -2.85 1.98
CA ASP A 335 -32.31 -2.77 0.64
C ASP A 335 -31.45 -1.50 0.53
N ASN A 336 -30.29 -1.52 1.20
CA ASN A 336 -29.16 -0.66 0.87
C ASN A 336 -28.07 -1.57 0.30
N LEU A 337 -28.38 -2.23 -0.82
CA LEU A 337 -27.35 -2.47 -1.81
C LEU A 337 -26.93 -1.07 -2.27
N GLY A 338 -25.97 -0.48 -1.56
CA GLY A 338 -25.36 0.77 -1.97
C GLY A 338 -24.89 0.57 -3.39
N ASP A 339 -25.49 1.34 -4.29
CA ASP A 339 -25.31 1.28 -5.73
C ASP A 339 -23.81 1.06 -6.04
N GLU A 340 -23.44 -0.13 -6.53
CA GLU A 340 -22.06 -0.45 -6.89
C GLU A 340 -21.54 0.55 -7.94
N PHE A 341 -22.44 1.19 -8.69
CA PHE A 341 -22.12 2.26 -9.63
C PHE A 341 -21.83 3.61 -8.96
N ALA A 342 -22.13 3.81 -7.67
CA ALA A 342 -21.72 5.01 -6.95
C ALA A 342 -20.19 5.10 -6.77
N SER A 343 -19.50 3.95 -6.69
CA SER A 343 -18.03 3.87 -6.72
C SER A 343 -17.46 4.23 -8.11
N TYR A 344 -18.24 4.04 -9.18
CA TYR A 344 -17.92 4.51 -10.52
C TYR A 344 -18.29 5.99 -10.72
N ALA A 345 -19.34 6.49 -10.08
CA ALA A 345 -19.72 7.91 -10.14
C ALA A 345 -18.68 8.80 -9.46
N SER A 346 -18.02 8.33 -8.39
CA SER A 346 -16.90 9.06 -7.78
C SER A 346 -15.70 9.18 -8.74
N LEU A 347 -15.49 8.21 -9.63
CA LEU A 347 -14.45 8.25 -10.66
C LEU A 347 -14.70 9.30 -11.75
N VAL A 348 -15.95 9.51 -12.16
CA VAL A 348 -16.28 10.55 -13.16
C VAL A 348 -16.08 11.95 -12.57
N GLY A 349 -16.23 12.11 -11.26
CA GLY A 349 -15.85 13.33 -10.54
C GLY A 349 -14.35 13.48 -10.30
N GLU A 350 -13.60 12.38 -10.15
CA GLU A 350 -12.16 12.37 -9.88
C GLU A 350 -11.28 12.47 -11.14
N ALA A 351 -11.79 12.09 -12.31
CA ALA A 351 -11.09 12.26 -13.59
C ALA A 351 -11.28 13.67 -14.22
N GLY A 352 -12.09 14.52 -13.59
CA GLY A 352 -12.39 15.86 -14.04
C GLY A 352 -12.40 16.87 -12.91
N ARG A 353 -11.21 17.24 -12.42
CA ARG A 353 -10.90 18.56 -11.84
C ARG A 353 -9.39 18.75 -11.67
#